data_AF-A0A914XHK4-F1
#
_entry.id   AF-A0A914XHK4-F1
#
_cell.length_a   1.000
_cell.length_b   1.000
_cell.length_c   1.000
_cell.angle_alpha   90.00
_cell.angle_beta   90.00
_cell.angle_gamma   90.00
#
_symmetry.space_group_name_H-M   'P 1'
#
loop_
_entity.id
_entity.type
_entity.pdbx_description
1 polymer ?
#
loop_
_entity_poly.entity_id
_entity_poly.type
_entity_poly.pdbx_seq_one_letter_code
_entity_poly.pdbx_strand_id
1 'polypeptide(L)'
;MLTQRSEEVIITFIAKKCLINLTSEQVREYKRSFHENHWPSFDTYVEMRMSMWAVSIPTENWKSGTCSCPPFLKKHKCKHLIAVAATFNLTSIPISAKAIVLGQKKKRGRPAKATKALVRD
;
A
#
# COMPACT_ATOMS: atom_id res chain seq x y z
N MET A 1 -3.15 6.03 -9.83
CA MET A 1 -2.12 6.57 -8.91
C MET A 1 -1.93 8.03 -9.28
N LEU A 2 -1.89 8.94 -8.31
CA LEU A 2 -1.61 10.37 -8.56
C LEU A 2 -0.32 10.77 -7.86
N THR A 3 0.54 11.49 -8.58
CA THR A 3 1.87 11.87 -8.10
C THR A 3 2.04 13.39 -8.17
N GLN A 4 2.59 13.95 -7.11
CA GLN A 4 3.08 15.32 -7.06
C GLN A 4 4.58 15.27 -6.80
N ARG A 5 5.35 16.00 -7.60
CA ARG A 5 6.81 15.96 -7.58
C ARG A 5 7.34 17.35 -7.22
N SER A 6 8.12 17.42 -6.16
CA SER A 6 9.04 18.51 -5.85
C SER A 6 10.48 18.03 -6.08
N GLU A 7 11.46 18.93 -6.10
CA GLU A 7 12.88 18.56 -6.29
C GLU A 7 13.38 17.58 -5.21
N GLU A 8 12.88 17.75 -3.98
CA GLU A 8 13.33 17.00 -2.81
C GLU A 8 12.42 15.84 -2.42
N VAL A 9 11.12 15.91 -2.78
CA VAL A 9 10.11 14.97 -2.29
C VAL A 9 9.13 14.55 -3.38
N ILE A 10 8.90 13.23 -3.47
CA ILE A 10 7.86 12.61 -4.29
C ILE A 10 6.70 12.22 -3.40
N ILE A 11 5.51 12.78 -3.65
CA ILE A 11 4.28 12.41 -2.95
C ILE A 11 3.38 11.63 -3.91
N THR A 12 2.99 10.42 -3.51
CA THR A 12 2.15 9.53 -4.32
C THR A 12 0.93 9.06 -3.54
N PHE A 13 -0.25 9.15 -4.16
CA PHE A 13 -1.53 8.69 -3.60
C PHE A 13 -1.97 7.37 -4.25
N ILE A 14 -2.28 6.40 -3.41
CA ILE A 14 -2.64 5.02 -3.79
C ILE A 14 -4.01 4.68 -3.23
N ALA A 15 -4.97 4.31 -4.08
CA ALA A 15 -6.30 3.91 -3.64
C ALA A 15 -6.26 2.53 -2.94
N LYS A 16 -7.18 2.30 -1.99
CA LYS A 16 -7.39 0.99 -1.34
C LYS A 16 -7.57 -0.14 -2.34
N LYS A 17 -8.26 0.14 -3.44
CA LYS A 17 -8.41 -0.76 -4.59
C LYS A 17 -7.44 -0.30 -5.69
N CYS A 18 -6.49 -1.16 -6.05
CA CYS A 18 -5.52 -0.89 -7.13
C CYS A 18 -6.16 -0.62 -8.51
N LEU A 19 -7.46 -0.84 -8.68
CA LEU A 19 -8.19 -0.73 -9.94
C LEU A 19 -8.98 0.58 -10.10
N ILE A 20 -9.02 1.45 -9.07
CA ILE A 20 -9.75 2.72 -9.16
C ILE A 20 -8.75 3.83 -9.56
N ASN A 21 -9.05 4.52 -10.65
CA ASN A 21 -8.35 5.74 -11.01
C ASN A 21 -8.75 6.85 -10.02
N LEU A 22 -7.78 7.30 -9.22
CA LEU A 22 -7.94 8.45 -8.33
C LEU A 22 -8.01 9.74 -9.16
N THR A 23 -8.97 10.61 -8.86
CA THR A 23 -9.05 11.96 -9.43
C THR A 23 -8.30 12.97 -8.56
N SER A 24 -7.86 14.08 -9.16
CA SER A 24 -7.19 15.17 -8.45
C SER A 24 -8.09 15.79 -7.38
N GLU A 25 -9.41 15.84 -7.62
CA GLU A 25 -10.42 16.30 -6.68
C GLU A 25 -10.48 15.41 -5.44
N GLN A 26 -10.50 14.08 -5.60
CA GLN A 26 -10.49 13.14 -4.47
C GLN A 26 -9.24 13.31 -3.61
N VAL A 27 -8.08 13.53 -4.22
CA VAL A 27 -6.84 13.80 -3.48
C VAL A 27 -6.91 15.14 -2.75
N ARG A 28 -7.51 16.16 -3.36
CA ARG A 28 -7.68 17.48 -2.75
C ARG A 28 -8.62 17.44 -1.55
N GLU A 29 -9.75 16.74 -1.69
CA GLU A 29 -10.72 16.51 -0.61
C GLU A 29 -10.11 15.73 0.54
N TYR A 30 -9.36 14.66 0.23
CA TYR A 30 -8.60 13.93 1.24
C TYR A 30 -7.66 14.86 2.00
N LYS A 31 -6.81 15.63 1.29
CA LYS A 31 -5.88 16.57 1.93
C LYS A 31 -6.60 17.58 2.82
N ARG A 32 -7.71 18.15 2.33
CA ARG A 32 -8.53 19.12 3.07
C ARG A 32 -9.05 18.52 4.38
N SER A 33 -9.66 17.34 4.30
CA SER A 33 -10.26 16.68 5.46
C SER A 33 -9.24 16.33 6.53
N PHE A 34 -8.02 15.95 6.13
CA PHE A 34 -6.91 15.70 7.07
C PHE A 34 -6.27 16.98 7.63
N HIS A 35 -6.35 18.10 6.91
CA HIS A 35 -5.87 19.39 7.41
C HIS A 35 -6.85 20.02 8.41
N GLU A 36 -8.15 19.94 8.10
CA GLU A 36 -9.22 20.52 8.92
C GLU A 36 -9.51 19.70 10.19
N ASN A 37 -9.03 18.45 10.27
CA ASN A 37 -9.29 17.52 11.38
C ASN A 37 -10.77 17.40 11.76
N HIS A 38 -11.65 17.58 10.77
CA HIS A 38 -13.08 17.57 10.97
C HIS A 38 -13.69 16.37 10.28
N TRP A 39 -14.24 15.46 11.08
CA TRP A 39 -14.99 14.30 10.61
C TRP A 39 -16.33 14.25 11.34
N PRO A 40 -17.46 14.21 10.61
CA PRO A 40 -18.78 14.17 11.24
C PRO A 40 -19.00 12.97 12.17
N SER A 41 -18.30 11.85 11.94
CA SER A 41 -18.35 10.67 12.79
C SER A 41 -17.04 9.88 12.71
N PHE A 42 -16.88 8.91 13.62
CA PHE A 42 -15.76 7.99 13.55
C PHE A 42 -15.81 7.11 12.29
N ASP A 43 -17.00 6.73 11.83
CA ASP A 43 -17.16 5.90 10.63
C ASP A 43 -16.72 6.65 9.37
N THR A 44 -17.06 7.93 9.24
CA THR A 44 -16.59 8.74 8.10
C THR A 44 -15.08 8.90 8.12
N TYR A 45 -14.48 9.08 9.30
CA TYR A 45 -13.03 9.04 9.46
C TYR A 45 -12.44 7.71 8.98
N VAL A 46 -12.98 6.57 9.42
CA VAL A 46 -12.47 5.24 9.05
C VAL A 46 -12.58 5.01 7.55
N GLU A 47 -13.71 5.36 6.94
CA GLU A 47 -13.91 5.23 5.50
C GLU A 47 -12.89 6.06 4.71
N MET A 48 -12.76 7.35 5.05
CA MET A 48 -11.80 8.24 4.39
C MET A 48 -10.37 7.79 4.61
N ARG A 49 -10.00 7.46 5.86
CA ARG A 49 -8.65 6.99 6.20
C ARG A 49 -8.31 5.72 5.45
N MET A 50 -9.28 4.81 5.29
CA MET A 50 -9.07 3.53 4.62
C MET A 50 -9.21 3.61 3.10
N SER A 51 -9.66 4.74 2.53
CA SER A 51 -9.94 4.89 1.10
C SER A 51 -8.67 5.04 0.25
N MET A 52 -7.64 5.71 0.78
CA MET A 52 -6.39 5.98 0.06
C MET A 52 -5.20 6.14 1.00
N TRP A 53 -4.01 5.96 0.44
CA TRP A 53 -2.73 6.05 1.13
C TRP A 53 -1.83 7.05 0.43
N ALA A 54 -1.43 8.10 1.16
CA ALA A 54 -0.31 8.96 0.80
C ALA A 54 1.02 8.27 1.16
N VAL A 55 1.95 8.27 0.21
CA VAL A 55 3.36 7.90 0.35
C VAL A 55 4.17 9.16 0.07
N SER A 56 5.11 9.49 0.94
CA SER A 56 6.05 10.61 0.77
C SER A 56 7.46 10.05 0.77
N ILE A 57 8.23 10.28 -0.28
CA ILE A 57 9.59 9.74 -0.44
C ILE A 57 10.56 10.88 -0.74
N PRO A 58 11.56 11.12 0.13
CA PRO A 58 12.69 11.98 -0.19
C PRO A 58 13.52 11.40 -1.35
N THR A 59 13.91 12.24 -2.31
CA THR A 59 14.64 11.80 -3.52
C THR A 59 16.03 11.26 -3.19
N GLU A 60 16.72 11.81 -2.19
CA GLU A 60 18.05 11.36 -1.76
C GLU A 60 18.05 9.98 -1.10
N ASN A 61 17.07 9.74 -0.21
CA ASN A 61 17.01 8.51 0.57
C ASN A 61 15.57 8.02 0.69
N TRP A 62 15.20 7.08 -0.17
CA TRP A 62 13.84 6.56 -0.17
C TRP A 62 13.45 5.84 1.14
N LYS A 63 14.43 5.37 1.92
CA LYS A 63 14.20 4.63 3.17
C LYS A 63 13.67 5.52 4.29
N SER A 64 13.92 6.82 4.25
CA SER A 64 13.32 7.80 5.17
C SER A 64 11.90 8.22 4.76
N GLY A 65 11.40 7.67 3.65
CA GLY A 65 10.03 7.91 3.21
C GLY A 65 8.98 7.40 4.18
N THR A 66 7.82 8.02 4.14
CA THR A 66 6.68 7.74 5.02
C THR A 66 5.47 7.27 4.24
N CYS A 67 4.58 6.52 4.90
CA CYS A 67 3.31 6.11 4.30
C CYS A 67 2.18 6.14 5.33
N SER A 68 1.01 6.63 4.94
CA SER A 68 -0.18 6.71 5.79
C SER A 68 -0.90 5.36 5.99
N CYS A 69 -0.48 4.29 5.32
CA CYS A 69 -1.16 2.99 5.45
C CYS A 69 -0.93 2.33 6.83
N PRO A 70 -1.89 1.54 7.35
CA PRO A 70 -1.77 0.89 8.66
C PRO A 70 -0.52 0.01 8.82
N PRO A 71 -0.08 -0.77 7.81
CA PRO A 71 1.18 -1.53 7.92
C PRO A 71 2.40 -0.66 8.19
N PHE A 72 2.48 0.52 7.56
CA PHE A 72 3.58 1.45 7.78
C PHE A 72 3.50 2.05 9.18
N LEU A 73 2.34 2.53 9.62
CA LEU A 73 2.19 3.08 10.97
C LEU A 73 2.60 2.10 12.07
N LYS A 74 2.41 0.79 11.85
CA LYS A 74 2.79 -0.24 12.82
C LYS A 74 4.26 -0.65 12.76
N LYS A 75 4.87 -0.67 11.57
CA LYS A 75 6.19 -1.31 11.34
C LYS A 75 7.24 -0.39 10.71
N HIS A 76 6.86 0.86 10.41
CA HIS A 76 7.63 1.82 9.60
C HIS A 76 8.08 1.26 8.25
N LYS A 77 7.39 0.22 7.74
CA LYS A 77 7.68 -0.47 6.48
C LYS A 77 6.38 -0.96 5.86
N CYS A 78 6.20 -0.74 4.56
CA CYS A 78 5.03 -1.23 3.83
C CYS A 78 5.35 -1.48 2.35
N LYS A 79 4.50 -2.28 1.71
CA LYS A 79 4.59 -2.55 0.26
C LYS A 79 4.44 -1.27 -0.59
N HIS A 80 3.68 -0.29 -0.12
CA HIS A 80 3.43 0.95 -0.86
C HIS A 80 4.71 1.77 -1.01
N LEU A 81 5.47 1.94 0.08
CA LEU A 81 6.74 2.65 0.06
C LEU A 81 7.74 2.00 -0.89
N ILE A 82 7.89 0.67 -0.81
CA ILE A 82 8.80 -0.10 -1.67
C ILE A 82 8.36 -0.04 -3.14
N ALA A 83 7.06 -0.20 -3.40
CA ALA A 83 6.52 -0.15 -4.76
C ALA A 83 6.76 1.22 -5.40
N VAL A 84 6.46 2.31 -4.68
CA VAL A 84 6.68 3.68 -5.16
C VAL A 84 8.17 3.93 -5.40
N ALA A 85 9.05 3.55 -4.46
CA ALA A 85 10.49 3.68 -4.63
C ALA A 85 11.01 2.92 -5.87
N ALA A 86 10.50 1.72 -6.13
CA ALA A 86 10.84 0.94 -7.32
C ALA A 86 10.30 1.58 -8.61
N THR A 87 9.07 2.09 -8.61
CA THR A 87 8.46 2.78 -9.77
C THR A 87 9.25 4.03 -10.17
N PHE A 88 9.80 4.75 -9.20
CA PHE A 88 10.63 5.93 -9.45
C PHE A 88 12.13 5.62 -9.58
N ASN A 89 12.52 4.34 -9.70
CA ASN A 89 13.91 3.89 -9.82
C ASN A 89 14.83 4.36 -8.68
N LEU A 90 14.29 4.65 -7.50
CA LEU A 90 15.05 5.02 -6.30
C LEU A 90 15.66 3.80 -5.57
N THR A 91 15.18 2.61 -5.91
CA THR A 91 15.72 1.34 -5.41
C THR A 91 15.65 0.28 -6.49
N SER A 92 16.60 -0.64 -6.49
CA SER A 92 16.47 -1.89 -7.24
C SER A 92 15.91 -2.98 -6.34
N ILE A 93 15.04 -3.82 -6.90
CA ILE A 93 14.57 -5.02 -6.21
C ILE A 93 15.63 -6.10 -6.42
N PRO A 94 16.18 -6.70 -5.36
CA PRO A 94 17.24 -7.69 -5.47
C PRO A 94 16.78 -8.90 -6.29
N ILE A 95 17.70 -9.47 -7.07
CA ILE A 95 17.43 -10.62 -7.96
C ILE A 95 16.90 -11.81 -7.15
N SER A 96 17.45 -12.03 -5.94
CA SER A 96 16.99 -13.08 -5.02
C SER A 96 15.51 -12.95 -4.69
N ALA A 97 14.96 -11.73 -4.57
CA ALA A 97 13.54 -11.52 -4.34
C ALA A 97 12.69 -11.71 -5.60
N LYS A 98 13.24 -11.41 -6.79
CA LYS A 98 12.56 -11.66 -8.08
C LYS A 98 12.50 -13.15 -8.43
N ALA A 99 13.50 -13.92 -7.99
CA ALA A 99 13.58 -15.36 -8.21
C ALA A 99 12.58 -16.16 -7.36
N ILE A 100 11.97 -15.55 -6.34
CA ILE A 100 10.94 -16.20 -5.53
C ILE A 100 9.69 -16.37 -6.40
N VAL A 101 9.38 -17.61 -6.75
CA VAL A 101 8.15 -17.95 -7.48
C VAL A 101 6.96 -17.60 -6.60
N LEU A 102 6.13 -16.65 -7.05
CA LEU A 102 4.88 -16.32 -6.38
C LEU A 102 3.92 -17.50 -6.50
N GLY A 103 3.64 -18.14 -5.36
CA GLY A 103 2.69 -19.24 -5.31
C GLY A 103 1.27 -18.80 -5.69
N GLN A 104 0.47 -19.73 -6.19
CA GLN A 104 -0.95 -19.53 -6.42
C GLN A 104 -1.68 -19.26 -5.09
N LYS A 105 -2.60 -18.29 -5.09
CA LYS A 105 -3.48 -18.05 -3.95
C LYS A 105 -4.31 -19.32 -3.71
N LYS A 106 -4.29 -19.85 -2.47
CA LYS A 106 -5.12 -21.02 -2.11
C LYS A 106 -6.60 -20.74 -2.42
N LYS A 107 -7.32 -21.76 -2.89
CA LYS A 107 -8.77 -21.68 -3.08
C LYS A 107 -9.44 -21.21 -1.79
N ARG A 108 -10.47 -20.38 -1.91
CA ARG A 108 -11.22 -19.88 -0.76
C ARG A 108 -11.89 -21.05 -0.04
N GLY A 109 -11.82 -21.07 1.29
CA GLY A 109 -12.43 -22.10 2.12
C GLY A 109 -11.41 -22.88 2.96
N ARG A 110 -11.92 -23.78 3.80
CA ARG A 110 -11.09 -24.67 4.60
C ARG A 110 -10.28 -25.58 3.66
N PRO A 111 -8.98 -25.80 3.90
CA PRO A 111 -8.22 -26.83 3.20
C PRO A 111 -8.94 -28.18 3.31
N ALA A 112 -8.88 -28.98 2.24
CA ALA A 112 -9.33 -30.36 2.32
C ALA A 112 -8.60 -31.07 3.48
N LYS A 113 -9.31 -31.93 4.21
CA LYS A 113 -8.67 -32.77 5.21
C LYS A 113 -7.60 -33.61 4.50
N ALA A 114 -6.45 -33.79 5.15
CA ALA A 114 -5.41 -34.67 4.62
C ALA A 114 -6.00 -36.07 4.36
N THR A 115 -5.65 -36.67 3.23
CA THR A 115 -5.96 -38.08 2.97
C THR A 115 -5.23 -38.93 4.01
N LYS A 116 -5.88 -40.01 4.50
CA LYS A 116 -5.24 -40.94 5.45
C LYS A 116 -3.99 -41.52 4.78
N ALA A 117 -2.87 -41.51 5.49
CA ALA A 117 -1.57 -41.95 4.97
C ALA A 117 -1.47 -43.48 4.75
N LEU A 118 -2.50 -44.25 5.11
CA LEU A 118 -2.57 -45.69 4.92
C LEU A 118 -4.04 -46.12 4.92
N VAL A 119 -4.50 -46.73 3.82
CA VAL A 119 -5.72 -47.55 3.79
C VAL A 119 -5.21 -48.99 3.81
N ARG A 120 -5.43 -49.73 4.90
CA ARG A 120 -5.23 -51.19 4.90
C ARG A 120 -6.54 -51.81 4.43
N ASP A 121 -6.46 -52.69 3.44
CA ASP A 121 -7.57 -53.49 2.92
C ASP A 121 -8.20 -54.38 4.00
#